data_AF-A0A3C2AN30-F1
#
_entry.id   AF-A0A3C2AN30-F1
#
_cell.length_a   1.000
_cell.length_b   1.000
_cell.length_c   1.000
_cell.angle_alpha   90.00
_cell.angle_beta   90.00
_cell.angle_gamma   90.00
#
_symmetry.space_group_name_H-M   'P 1'
#
loop_
_entity.id
_entity.type
_entity.pdbx_description
1 polymer ?
#
loop_
_entity_poly.entity_id
_entity_poly.type
_entity_poly.pdbx_seq_one_letter_code
_entity_poly.pdbx_strand_id
1 'polypeptide(L)'
;MKTLIITAALAVSTLFHADASTVRTDVKQEIERSLSAHILTLPLEVNQKGLVRVRLKVDENGKLQIMEANYSHEKLRDLLVHELALITLDESATDQVFFYEFHFEKV
;
A
#
# COMPACT_ATOMS: atom_id res chain seq x y z
N MET A 1 -12.60 -15.64 -27.71
CA MET A 1 -11.47 -15.08 -26.94
C MET A 1 -11.43 -15.78 -25.60
N LYS A 2 -10.31 -16.43 -25.24
CA LYS A 2 -10.15 -17.09 -23.94
C LYS A 2 -9.61 -16.05 -22.95
N THR A 3 -10.44 -15.57 -22.05
CA THR A 3 -10.03 -14.65 -20.99
C THR A 3 -9.20 -15.43 -19.97
N LEU A 4 -7.88 -15.24 -19.98
CA LEU A 4 -6.98 -15.75 -18.96
C LEU A 4 -7.20 -14.92 -17.70
N ILE A 5 -7.87 -15.48 -16.70
CA ILE A 5 -7.91 -14.93 -15.35
C ILE A 5 -6.56 -15.28 -14.72
N ILE A 6 -5.59 -14.36 -14.85
CA ILE A 6 -4.31 -14.46 -14.16
C ILE A 6 -4.56 -13.95 -12.75
N THR A 7 -4.64 -14.89 -11.80
CA THR A 7 -4.68 -14.59 -10.37
C THR A 7 -3.35 -13.94 -10.00
N ALA A 8 -3.33 -12.61 -9.89
CA ALA A 8 -2.15 -11.88 -9.41
C ALA A 8 -2.03 -12.11 -7.89
N ALA A 9 -1.10 -12.95 -7.47
CA ALA A 9 -0.70 -13.01 -6.08
C ALA A 9 0.12 -11.76 -5.76
N LEU A 10 -0.46 -10.83 -4.99
CA LEU A 10 0.29 -9.71 -4.41
C LEU A 10 1.29 -10.28 -3.40
N ALA A 11 2.52 -10.52 -3.83
CA ALA A 11 3.62 -10.70 -2.90
C ALA A 11 3.98 -9.32 -2.31
N VAL A 12 3.20 -8.85 -1.33
CA VAL A 12 3.55 -7.68 -0.51
C VAL A 12 4.82 -8.06 0.27
N SER A 13 5.98 -7.79 -0.32
CA SER A 13 7.27 -8.17 0.23
C SER A 13 7.86 -6.99 1.01
N THR A 14 7.85 -7.17 2.33
CA THR A 14 8.74 -6.57 3.34
C THR A 14 9.02 -5.07 3.25
N LEU A 15 8.25 -4.32 4.03
CA LEU A 15 8.57 -2.95 4.45
C LEU A 15 9.79 -2.97 5.39
N PHE A 16 10.96 -2.47 4.96
CA PHE A 16 12.11 -2.24 5.86
C PHE A 16 12.70 -0.82 5.71
N HIS A 17 13.08 -0.29 6.88
CA HIS A 17 13.61 1.04 7.21
C HIS A 17 12.58 2.19 7.31
N ALA A 18 11.77 2.14 8.37
CA ALA A 18 11.50 3.34 9.15
C ALA A 18 12.49 3.36 10.33
N ASP A 19 13.03 4.52 10.67
CA ASP A 19 13.76 4.71 11.93
C ASP A 19 12.94 4.11 13.09
N ALA A 20 13.64 3.46 14.02
CA ALA A 20 13.13 2.45 14.94
C ALA A 20 12.10 2.93 16.00
N SER A 21 11.37 4.02 15.77
CA SER A 21 10.42 4.59 16.74
C SER A 21 8.95 4.56 16.37
N THR A 22 8.50 4.30 15.13
CA THR A 22 7.08 4.60 14.82
C THR A 22 6.41 3.86 13.66
N VAL A 23 6.69 2.57 13.40
CA VAL A 23 5.69 1.76 12.67
C VAL A 23 4.76 1.18 13.73
N ARG A 24 3.57 1.77 13.90
CA ARG A 24 2.57 1.12 14.74
C ARG A 24 2.13 -0.18 14.07
N THR A 25 2.30 -1.29 14.78
CA THR A 25 2.05 -2.64 14.27
C THR A 25 0.61 -2.82 13.80
N ASP A 26 -0.35 -2.17 14.46
CA ASP A 26 -1.77 -2.19 14.11
C ASP A 26 -2.07 -1.49 12.77
N VAL A 27 -1.48 -0.31 12.53
CA VAL A 27 -1.60 0.42 11.25
C VAL A 27 -1.05 -0.42 10.10
N LYS A 28 0.13 -1.02 10.31
CA LYS A 28 0.73 -1.92 9.32
C LYS A 28 -0.16 -3.12 9.03
N GLN A 29 -0.62 -3.81 10.07
CA GLN A 29 -1.45 -5.00 9.94
C GLN A 29 -2.76 -4.70 9.20
N GLU A 30 -3.37 -3.56 9.47
CA GLU A 30 -4.62 -3.16 8.81
C GLU A 30 -4.40 -2.83 7.33
N ILE A 31 -3.29 -2.16 6.99
CA ILE A 31 -2.91 -1.93 5.59
C ILE A 31 -2.68 -3.25 4.85
N GLU A 32 -1.90 -4.17 5.44
CA GLU A 32 -1.64 -5.49 4.84
C GLU A 32 -2.92 -6.30 4.67
N ARG A 33 -3.81 -6.27 5.66
CA ARG A 33 -5.12 -6.93 5.63
C ARG A 33 -6.02 -6.38 4.54
N SER A 34 -6.12 -5.05 4.43
CA SER A 34 -6.96 -4.40 3.42
C SER A 34 -6.48 -4.69 2.00
N LEU A 35 -5.17 -4.57 1.75
CA LEU A 35 -4.58 -4.84 0.44
C LEU A 35 -4.67 -6.32 0.04
N SER A 36 -4.61 -7.24 1.00
CA SER A 36 -4.75 -8.68 0.74
C SER A 36 -6.20 -9.12 0.53
N ALA A 37 -7.18 -8.35 1.01
CA ALA A 37 -8.60 -8.66 0.86
C ALA A 37 -9.14 -8.36 -0.55
N HIS A 38 -8.45 -7.52 -1.32
CA HIS A 38 -8.88 -7.09 -2.65
C HIS A 38 -8.12 -7.84 -3.76
N ILE A 39 -8.85 -8.32 -4.77
CA ILE A 39 -8.24 -8.83 -5.99
C ILE A 39 -7.82 -7.62 -6.83
N LEU A 40 -6.56 -7.19 -6.68
CA LEU A 40 -6.02 -6.06 -7.46
C LEU A 40 -5.44 -6.57 -8.78
N THR A 41 -5.83 -5.92 -9.88
CA THR A 41 -5.14 -6.13 -11.16
C THR A 41 -3.96 -5.19 -11.23
N LEU A 42 -2.74 -5.74 -11.11
CA LEU A 42 -1.53 -4.93 -11.19
C LEU A 42 -1.36 -4.37 -12.62
N PRO A 43 -1.20 -3.03 -12.78
CA PRO A 43 -0.94 -2.37 -14.05
C PRO A 43 0.54 -2.53 -14.46
N LEU A 44 1.04 -3.76 -14.37
CA LEU A 44 2.40 -4.17 -14.71
C LEU A 44 2.36 -5.29 -15.75
N GLU A 45 3.44 -5.45 -16.49
CA GLU A 45 3.72 -6.65 -17.29
C GLU A 45 4.22 -7.80 -16.39
N VAL A 46 4.15 -9.03 -16.90
CA VAL A 46 4.65 -10.21 -16.17
C VAL A 46 6.17 -10.09 -15.98
N ASN A 47 6.65 -10.40 -14.77
CA ASN A 47 8.04 -10.21 -14.31
C ASN A 47 8.48 -8.73 -14.17
N GLN A 48 7.59 -7.76 -14.36
CA GLN A 48 7.90 -6.37 -14.10
C GLN A 48 7.75 -6.05 -12.62
N LYS A 49 8.70 -5.30 -12.08
CA LYS A 49 8.71 -4.85 -10.68
C LYS A 49 8.27 -3.40 -10.56
N GLY A 50 7.46 -3.14 -9.55
CA GLY A 50 6.92 -1.84 -9.20
C GLY A 50 7.33 -1.45 -7.79
N LEU A 51 7.47 -0.14 -7.58
CA LEU A 51 7.80 0.43 -6.29
C LEU A 51 6.97 1.68 -6.07
N VAL A 52 6.35 1.79 -4.90
CA VAL A 52 5.71 3.02 -4.43
C VAL A 52 6.10 3.28 -2.98
N ARG A 53 6.76 4.41 -2.74
CA ARG A 53 7.12 4.91 -1.41
C ARG A 53 6.14 5.99 -1.03
N VAL A 54 5.52 5.90 0.13
CA VAL A 54 4.57 6.89 0.62
C VAL A 54 4.89 7.33 2.03
N ARG A 55 4.68 8.62 2.28
CA ARG A 55 4.56 9.19 3.61
C ARG A 55 3.08 9.32 3.93
N LEU A 56 2.64 8.66 4.99
CA LEU A 56 1.23 8.59 5.41
C LEU A 56 1.05 9.28 6.77
N LYS A 57 -0.10 9.90 6.97
CA LYS A 57 -0.57 10.38 8.27
C LYS A 57 -1.97 9.85 8.52
N VAL A 58 -2.32 9.49 9.75
CA VAL A 58 -3.71 9.21 10.12
C VAL A 58 -4.36 10.52 10.55
N ASP A 59 -5.48 10.86 9.92
CA ASP A 59 -6.25 12.05 10.28
C ASP A 59 -7.09 11.84 11.55
N GLU A 60 -7.81 12.87 11.96
CA GLU A 60 -8.70 12.84 13.13
C GLU A 60 -9.90 11.90 12.98
N ASN A 61 -10.21 11.47 11.76
CA ASN A 61 -11.30 10.52 11.46
C ASN A 61 -10.78 9.10 11.24
N GLY A 62 -9.50 8.84 11.56
CA GLY A 62 -8.88 7.53 11.36
C GLY A 62 -8.53 7.21 9.90
N LYS A 63 -8.64 8.16 8.96
CA LYS A 63 -8.32 7.92 7.54
C LYS A 63 -6.85 8.12 7.25
N LEU A 64 -6.33 7.35 6.30
CA LEU A 64 -4.98 7.54 5.79
C LEU A 64 -4.91 8.72 4.82
N GLN A 65 -4.15 9.73 5.19
CA GLN A 65 -3.76 10.84 4.33
C GLN A 65 -2.36 10.61 3.77
N ILE A 66 -2.25 10.63 2.45
CA ILE A 66 -0.95 10.54 1.76
C ILE A 66 -0.35 11.92 1.68
N MET A 67 0.76 12.13 2.38
CA MET A 67 1.50 13.40 2.40
C MET A 67 2.42 13.54 1.20
N GLU A 68 3.15 12.47 0.88
CA GLU A 68 4.11 12.42 -0.23
C GLU A 68 4.11 11.00 -0.83
N ALA A 69 4.33 10.91 -2.14
CA ALA A 69 4.46 9.64 -2.85
C ALA A 69 5.55 9.71 -3.92
N ASN A 70 6.49 8.76 -3.88
CA ASN A 70 7.47 8.51 -4.93
C ASN A 70 7.20 7.15 -5.55
N TYR A 71 7.16 7.06 -6.87
CA TYR A 71 6.72 5.84 -7.55
C TYR A 71 7.54 5.56 -8.81
N SER A 72 7.75 4.28 -9.10
CA SER A 72 8.35 3.86 -10.38
C SER A 72 7.34 3.83 -11.52
N HIS A 73 6.04 3.70 -11.21
CA HIS A 73 4.96 3.68 -12.21
C HIS A 73 3.76 4.46 -11.70
N GLU A 74 3.26 5.40 -12.50
CA GLU A 74 2.13 6.25 -12.13
C GLU A 74 0.87 5.44 -11.83
N LYS A 75 0.58 4.42 -12.64
CA LYS A 75 -0.60 3.58 -12.45
C LYS A 75 -0.57 2.79 -11.12
N LEU A 76 0.62 2.48 -10.60
CA LEU A 76 0.75 1.85 -9.28
C LEU A 76 0.50 2.83 -8.15
N ARG A 77 0.94 4.09 -8.30
CA ARG A 77 0.55 5.16 -7.38
C ARG A 77 -0.97 5.26 -7.33
N ASP A 78 -1.64 5.34 -8.48
CA ASP A 78 -3.09 5.52 -8.51
C ASP A 78 -3.85 4.37 -7.86
N LEU A 79 -3.43 3.14 -8.17
CA LEU A 79 -3.96 1.93 -7.53
C LEU A 79 -3.77 2.00 -6.00
N LEU A 80 -2.55 2.25 -5.54
CA LEU A 80 -2.25 2.26 -4.11
C LEU A 80 -2.97 3.40 -3.38
N VAL A 81 -3.00 4.61 -3.96
CA VAL A 81 -3.71 5.77 -3.39
C VAL A 81 -5.19 5.45 -3.22
N HIS A 82 -5.80 4.81 -4.22
CA HIS A 82 -7.19 4.40 -4.14
C HIS A 82 -7.43 3.42 -2.99
N GLU A 83 -6.63 2.37 -2.89
CA GLU A 83 -6.76 1.36 -1.84
C GLU A 83 -6.51 1.92 -0.43
N LEU A 84 -5.48 2.76 -0.26
CA LEU A 84 -5.18 3.37 1.03
C LEU A 84 -6.29 4.32 1.49
N ALA A 85 -6.99 4.99 0.57
CA ALA A 85 -8.11 5.88 0.89
C ALA A 85 -9.34 5.14 1.42
N LEU A 86 -9.43 3.82 1.20
CA LEU A 86 -10.52 2.97 1.71
C LEU A 86 -10.26 2.47 3.14
N ILE A 87 -9.03 2.60 3.62
CA ILE A 87 -8.64 2.12 4.95
C ILE A 87 -9.10 3.13 6.01
N THR A 88 -9.78 2.61 7.04
CA THR A 88 -10.12 3.35 8.25
C THR A 88 -9.47 2.66 9.43
N LEU A 89 -8.71 3.42 10.21
CA LEU A 89 -7.97 2.99 11.38
C LEU A 89 -8.64 3.50 12.64
N ASP A 90 -8.29 2.89 13.78
CA ASP A 90 -8.65 3.41 15.09
C ASP A 90 -7.96 4.77 15.34
N GLU A 91 -8.71 5.74 15.85
CA GLU A 91 -8.29 7.13 16.12
C GLU A 91 -7.06 7.24 17.06
N SER A 92 -6.72 6.17 17.77
CA SER A 92 -5.47 6.10 18.55
C SER A 92 -4.18 6.33 17.73
N ALA A 93 -4.26 6.30 16.39
CA ALA A 93 -3.12 6.51 15.48
C ALA A 93 -2.95 7.95 15.00
N THR A 94 -3.89 8.85 15.33
CA THR A 94 -3.93 10.21 14.82
C THR A 94 -2.63 10.97 15.13
N ASP A 95 -2.23 11.84 14.21
CA ASP A 95 -1.03 12.69 14.27
C ASP A 95 0.34 12.02 14.11
N GLN A 96 0.40 10.70 13.95
CA GLN A 96 1.65 10.02 13.60
C GLN A 96 1.89 9.99 12.10
N VAL A 97 3.14 10.23 11.72
CA VAL A 97 3.60 10.14 10.33
C VAL A 97 4.37 8.85 10.14
N PHE A 98 3.99 8.10 9.12
CA PHE A 98 4.54 6.80 8.77
C PHE A 98 5.19 6.82 7.39
N PHE A 99 6.19 5.96 7.20
CA PHE A 99 6.85 5.77 5.91
C PHE A 99 6.69 4.32 5.49
N TYR A 100 6.16 4.11 4.30
CA TYR A 100 5.92 2.79 3.75
C TYR A 100 6.51 2.67 2.34
N GLU A 101 7.07 1.50 2.03
CA GLU A 101 7.62 1.13 0.73
C GLU A 101 6.91 -0.13 0.20
N PHE A 102 6.05 0.05 -0.80
CA PHE A 102 5.27 -1.01 -1.40
C PHE A 102 5.98 -1.56 -2.63
N HIS A 103 6.40 -2.81 -2.56
CA HIS A 103 6.95 -3.57 -3.68
C HIS A 103 5.84 -4.36 -4.37
N PHE A 104 5.77 -4.22 -5.69
CA PHE A 104 4.81 -4.93 -6.53
C PHE A 104 5.56 -5.81 -7.52
N GLU A 105 5.12 -7.05 -7.66
CA GLU A 105 5.63 -7.97 -8.67
C GLU A 105 4.44 -8.72 -9.26
N LYS A 106 4.34 -8.71 -10.59
CA LYS A 106 3.33 -9.49 -11.29
C LYS A 106 3.96 -10.78 -11.77
N VAL A 107 3.59 -11.88 -11.11
CA VAL A 107 3.97 -13.25 -11.46
C VAL A 107 3.01 -13.86 -12.47
#